data_AF-A0A4Y2EJW2-F1
#
_entry.id   AF-A0A4Y2EJW2-F1
#
_cell.length_a   1.000
_cell.length_b   1.000
_cell.length_c   1.000
_cell.angle_alpha   90.00
_cell.angle_beta   90.00
_cell.angle_gamma   90.00
#
_symmetry.space_group_name_H-M   'P 1'
#
loop_
_entity.id
_entity.type
_entity.pdbx_description
1 polymer ?
#
loop_
_entity_poly.entity_id
_entity_poly.type
_entity_poly.pdbx_seq_one_letter_code
_entity_poly.pdbx_strand_id
1 'polypeptide(L)'
;MWLLNIGSCNLPEISGLPCDSIEIPQQMVAKENLIEAIYSEHLNDMEVEQLAKRVILAPINKKKLELNRSIISKLQDVPHTFHSSDSIISEDQNDLQNYPFEFLHDLTPSGMTPHALMLKKGVFLMLLRNLNPKQGFL
;
A
#
# COMPACT_ATOMS: atom_id res chain seq x y z
N MET A 1 -12.66 7.22 21.52
CA MET A 1 -11.48 6.66 20.81
C MET A 1 -10.79 7.82 20.11
N TRP A 2 -9.48 8.03 20.27
CA TRP A 2 -8.79 9.24 19.77
C TRP A 2 -8.99 9.49 18.27
N LEU A 3 -8.94 8.45 17.45
CA LEU A 3 -9.19 8.54 16.01
C LEU A 3 -10.61 9.05 15.68
N LEU A 4 -11.62 8.66 16.46
CA LEU A 4 -12.99 9.17 16.31
C LEU A 4 -13.06 10.66 16.68
N ASN A 5 -12.31 11.09 17.70
CA ASN A 5 -12.26 12.50 18.08
C ASN A 5 -11.62 13.37 16.99
N ILE A 6 -10.65 12.85 16.23
CA ILE A 6 -10.14 13.51 15.02
C ILE A 6 -11.26 13.65 13.99
N GLY A 7 -11.91 12.54 13.64
CA GLY A 7 -12.95 12.53 12.60
C GLY A 7 -14.17 13.41 12.95
N SER A 8 -14.43 13.62 14.23
CA SER A 8 -15.49 14.52 14.72
C SER A 8 -15.02 15.94 15.03
N CYS A 9 -13.75 16.29 14.77
CA CYS A 9 -13.15 17.58 15.13
C CYS A 9 -13.32 17.97 16.63
N ASN A 10 -13.26 16.98 17.52
CA ASN A 10 -13.40 17.17 18.97
C ASN A 10 -12.04 17.27 19.69
N LEU A 11 -10.93 17.40 18.96
CA LEU A 11 -9.61 17.59 19.57
C LEU A 11 -9.39 19.07 19.91
N PRO A 12 -8.72 19.37 21.05
CA PRO A 12 -8.39 20.74 21.42
C PRO A 12 -7.38 21.35 20.44
N GLU A 13 -7.52 22.64 20.18
CA GLU A 13 -6.48 23.40 19.46
C GLU A 13 -5.21 23.47 20.30
N ILE A 14 -4.06 23.37 19.61
CA ILE A 14 -2.76 23.41 20.25
C ILE A 14 -2.21 24.83 20.12
N SER A 15 -2.12 25.53 21.25
CA SER A 15 -1.61 26.90 21.31
C SER A 15 -0.23 27.03 20.66
N GLY A 16 -0.10 27.95 19.69
CA GLY A 16 1.16 28.22 18.99
C GLY A 16 1.40 27.34 17.76
N LEU A 17 0.46 26.46 17.39
CA LEU A 17 0.49 25.69 16.15
C LEU A 17 -0.68 26.09 15.22
N PRO A 18 -0.55 25.83 13.90
CA PRO A 18 -1.66 25.94 12.95
C PRO A 18 -2.91 25.15 13.36
N CYS A 19 -4.10 25.64 13.01
CA CYS A 19 -5.39 25.03 13.36
C CYS A 19 -5.61 23.62 12.79
N ASP A 20 -4.81 23.20 11.81
CA ASP A 20 -4.79 21.87 11.20
C ASP A 20 -3.77 20.91 11.86
N SER A 21 -3.15 21.35 12.96
CA SER A 21 -2.20 20.53 13.71
C SER A 21 -2.91 19.62 14.72
N ILE A 22 -2.44 18.38 14.82
CA ILE A 22 -2.89 17.40 15.81
C ILE A 22 -1.70 16.84 16.59
N GLU A 23 -1.91 16.54 17.87
CA GLU A 23 -0.92 15.84 18.69
C GLU A 23 -1.22 14.34 18.67
N ILE A 24 -0.27 13.55 18.17
CA ILE A 24 -0.37 12.09 18.16
C ILE A 24 0.02 11.56 19.54
N PRO A 25 -0.86 10.80 20.23
CA PRO A 25 -0.54 10.23 21.53
C PRO A 25 0.68 9.30 21.43
N GLN A 26 1.59 9.37 22.39
CA GLN A 26 2.85 8.61 22.36
C GLN A 26 2.63 7.09 22.26
N GLN A 27 1.54 6.58 22.84
CA GLN A 27 1.16 5.17 22.74
C GLN A 27 0.73 4.73 21.32
N MET A 28 0.47 5.68 20.42
CA MET A 28 0.14 5.43 19.02
C MET A 28 1.34 5.59 18.09
N VAL A 29 2.49 6.02 18.62
CA VAL A 29 3.72 6.19 17.86
C VAL A 29 4.56 4.92 17.99
N ALA A 30 4.73 4.21 16.88
CA ALA A 30 5.72 3.14 16.81
C ALA A 30 7.13 3.74 16.79
N LYS A 31 7.98 3.35 17.76
CA LYS A 31 9.38 3.80 17.85
C LYS A 31 10.34 3.01 16.97
N GLU A 32 9.95 1.80 16.61
CA GLU A 32 10.75 0.83 15.87
C GLU A 32 10.15 0.61 14.47
N ASN A 33 10.62 -0.43 13.77
CA ASN A 33 10.10 -0.81 12.47
C ASN A 33 8.59 -1.13 12.57
N LEU A 34 7.76 -0.32 11.88
CA LEU A 34 6.30 -0.48 11.89
C LEU A 34 5.85 -1.87 11.43
N ILE A 35 6.58 -2.51 10.51
CA ILE A 35 6.24 -3.85 10.03
C ILE A 35 6.41 -4.87 11.17
N GLU A 36 7.49 -4.78 11.94
CA GLU A 36 7.74 -5.69 13.07
C GLU A 36 6.82 -5.40 14.25
N ALA A 37 6.53 -4.12 14.50
CA ALA A 37 5.55 -3.73 15.51
C ALA A 37 4.14 -4.28 15.23
N ILE A 38 3.75 -4.35 13.95
CA ILE A 38 2.42 -4.84 13.55
C ILE A 38 2.41 -6.34 13.31
N TYR A 39 3.42 -6.93 12.68
CA TYR A 39 3.42 -8.32 12.20
C TYR A 39 4.42 -9.25 12.91
N SER A 40 5.08 -8.76 13.97
CA SER A 40 6.20 -9.44 14.63
C SER A 40 7.41 -9.63 13.71
N GLU A 41 8.56 -10.06 14.27
CA GLU A 41 9.75 -10.36 13.48
C GLU A 41 9.54 -11.58 12.56
N HIS A 42 8.80 -12.58 13.04
CA HIS A 42 8.56 -13.85 12.38
C HIS A 42 7.13 -13.94 11.82
N LEU A 43 6.93 -13.34 10.64
CA LEU A 43 5.64 -13.33 9.92
C LEU A 43 5.05 -14.74 9.66
N ASN A 44 5.91 -15.76 9.53
CA ASN A 44 5.50 -17.12 9.18
C ASN A 44 4.88 -17.88 10.36
N ASP A 45 5.07 -17.42 11.60
CA ASP A 45 4.53 -18.06 12.81
C ASP A 45 3.08 -17.65 13.10
N MET A 46 2.53 -16.74 12.29
CA MET A 46 1.19 -16.21 12.47
C MET A 46 0.15 -16.95 11.64
N GLU A 47 -0.97 -17.28 12.28
CA GLU A 47 -2.15 -17.80 11.59
C GLU A 47 -2.76 -16.76 10.63
N VAL A 48 -3.38 -17.26 9.56
CA VAL A 48 -3.99 -16.43 8.50
C VAL A 48 -5.02 -15.46 9.07
N GLU A 49 -5.82 -15.88 10.05
CA GLU A 49 -6.85 -15.07 10.70
C GLU A 49 -6.27 -13.92 11.53
N GLN A 50 -5.03 -14.07 12.03
CA GLN A 50 -4.34 -13.00 12.76
C GLN A 50 -3.77 -11.97 11.79
N LEU A 51 -3.20 -12.44 10.68
CA LEU A 51 -2.67 -11.57 9.63
C LEU A 51 -3.79 -10.76 8.96
N ALA A 52 -4.95 -11.37 8.70
CA ALA A 52 -6.10 -10.71 8.08
C ALA A 52 -6.68 -9.54 8.91
N LYS A 53 -6.42 -9.50 10.22
CA LYS A 53 -6.87 -8.43 11.13
C LYS A 53 -5.92 -7.23 11.19
N ARG A 54 -4.77 -7.30 10.51
CA ARG A 54 -3.70 -6.31 10.58
C ARG A 54 -3.56 -5.62 9.23
N VAL A 55 -3.53 -4.29 9.25
CA VAL A 55 -3.37 -3.46 8.06
C VAL A 55 -2.42 -2.32 8.34
N ILE A 56 -1.56 -2.02 7.36
CA ILE A 56 -0.73 -0.82 7.36
C ILE A 56 -1.24 0.09 6.24
N LEU A 57 -1.59 1.32 6.59
CA LEU A 57 -2.02 2.35 5.66
C LEU A 57 -0.90 3.38 5.50
N ALA A 58 -0.74 3.90 4.29
CA ALA A 58 0.22 4.95 3.97
C ALA A 58 -0.45 6.04 3.13
N PRO A 59 -0.07 7.32 3.29
CA PRO A 59 -0.69 8.42 2.55
C PRO A 59 -0.51 8.36 1.04
N ILE A 60 0.59 7.75 0.57
CA ILE A 60 0.94 7.67 -0.86
C ILE A 60 1.20 6.23 -1.31
N ASN A 61 0.81 5.92 -2.55
CA ASN A 61 0.95 4.58 -3.14
C ASN A 61 2.41 4.13 -3.21
N LYS A 62 3.36 5.02 -3.52
CA LYS A 62 4.79 4.71 -3.55
C LYS A 62 5.26 4.11 -2.21
N LYS A 63 4.88 4.74 -1.10
CA LYS A 63 5.25 4.26 0.25
C LYS A 63 4.56 2.95 0.61
N LYS A 64 3.28 2.81 0.24
CA LYS A 64 2.54 1.54 0.37
C LYS A 64 3.24 0.39 -0.37
N LEU A 65 3.71 0.63 -1.60
CA LEU A 65 4.41 -0.38 -2.40
C LEU A 65 5.76 -0.78 -1.77
N GLU A 66 6.53 0.17 -1.22
CA GLU A 66 7.75 -0.14 -0.48
C GLU A 66 7.48 -1.02 0.76
N LEU A 67 6.43 -0.69 1.52
CA LEU A 67 6.02 -1.46 2.69
C LEU A 67 5.57 -2.87 2.28
N ASN A 68 4.73 -3.00 1.26
CA ASN A 68 4.29 -4.29 0.74
C ASN A 68 5.48 -5.15 0.30
N ARG A 69 6.44 -4.59 -0.45
CA ARG A 69 7.66 -5.33 -0.84
C ARG A 69 8.48 -5.78 0.37
N SER A 70 8.59 -4.94 1.40
CA SER A 70 9.32 -5.26 2.63
C SER A 70 8.65 -6.42 3.39
N ILE A 71 7.32 -6.44 3.47
CA ILE A 71 6.55 -7.53 4.08
C ILE A 71 6.75 -8.83 3.27
N ILE A 72 6.64 -8.78 1.95
CA ILE A 72 6.85 -9.94 1.08
C ILE A 72 8.29 -10.47 1.23
N SER A 73 9.29 -9.59 1.35
CA SER A 73 10.69 -10.02 1.51
C SER A 73 10.93 -10.90 2.74
N LYS A 74 10.16 -10.69 3.83
CA LYS A 74 10.25 -11.44 5.08
C LYS A 74 9.62 -12.84 5.04
N LEU A 75 8.78 -13.14 4.03
CA LEU A 75 8.22 -14.49 3.86
C LEU A 75 9.30 -15.44 3.31
N GLN A 76 9.32 -16.69 3.78
CA GLN A 76 10.37 -17.67 3.43
C GLN A 76 10.24 -18.25 2.01
N ASP A 77 9.10 -18.07 1.35
CA ASP A 77 8.83 -18.61 0.02
C ASP A 77 9.62 -17.93 -1.11
N VAL A 78 9.72 -18.63 -2.24
CA VAL A 78 10.40 -18.13 -3.45
C VAL A 78 9.55 -17.03 -4.10
N PRO A 79 10.13 -15.86 -4.40
CA PRO A 79 9.41 -14.80 -5.10
C PRO A 79 9.19 -15.14 -6.57
N HIS A 80 8.02 -14.76 -7.08
CA HIS A 80 7.70 -14.76 -8.50
C HIS A 80 7.24 -13.37 -8.92
N THR A 81 7.78 -12.84 -10.02
CA THR A 81 7.47 -11.49 -10.49
C THR A 81 6.69 -11.55 -11.80
N PHE A 82 5.51 -10.94 -11.79
CA PHE A 82 4.70 -10.73 -12.99
C PHE A 82 4.93 -9.30 -13.50
N HIS A 83 5.25 -9.18 -14.79
CA HIS A 83 5.44 -7.88 -15.44
C HIS A 83 4.19 -7.48 -16.21
N SER A 84 3.75 -6.22 -16.11
CA SER A 84 2.72 -5.67 -16.99
C SER A 84 3.24 -5.52 -18.41
N SER A 85 2.31 -5.43 -19.36
CA SER A 85 2.58 -5.12 -20.76
C SER A 85 1.95 -3.77 -21.06
N ASP A 86 2.76 -2.72 -20.96
CA ASP A 86 2.30 -1.34 -21.08
C ASP A 86 2.62 -0.78 -22.46
N SER A 87 1.68 -0.04 -23.04
CA SER A 87 1.84 0.62 -24.33
C SER A 87 1.08 1.93 -24.34
N ILE A 88 1.61 2.93 -25.04
CA ILE A 88 0.94 4.20 -25.24
C ILE A 88 0.00 4.07 -26.45
N ILE A 89 -1.21 4.59 -26.30
CA ILE A 89 -2.15 4.77 -27.40
C ILE A 89 -2.22 6.28 -27.62
N SER A 90 -1.53 6.78 -28.65
CA SER A 90 -1.56 8.20 -29.05
C SER A 90 -1.53 8.35 -30.57
N GLU A 91 -2.15 9.42 -31.06
CA GLU A 91 -2.10 9.84 -32.47
C GLU A 91 -0.89 10.76 -32.76
N ASP A 92 -0.21 11.28 -31.72
CA ASP A 92 1.00 12.09 -31.86
C ASP A 92 2.26 11.20 -31.85
N GLN A 93 3.03 11.27 -32.93
CA GLN A 93 4.28 10.51 -33.05
C GLN A 93 5.37 10.96 -32.06
N ASN A 94 5.29 12.18 -31.54
CA ASN A 94 6.23 12.70 -30.55
C ASN A 94 6.04 12.05 -29.17
N ASP A 95 4.86 11.51 -28.87
CA ASP A 95 4.58 10.91 -27.55
C ASP A 95 5.42 9.68 -27.27
N LEU A 96 5.80 8.93 -28.30
CA LEU A 96 6.73 7.79 -28.16
C LEU A 96 8.12 8.23 -27.69
N GLN A 97 8.52 9.47 -27.99
CA GLN A 97 9.78 10.03 -27.52
C GLN A 97 9.64 10.70 -26.14
N ASN A 98 8.47 11.27 -25.85
CA ASN A 98 8.19 11.95 -24.57
C ASN A 98 7.91 10.99 -23.41
N TYR A 99 7.43 9.78 -23.70
CA TYR A 99 7.02 8.79 -22.69
C TYR A 99 7.73 7.45 -22.93
N PRO A 100 9.02 7.34 -22.55
CA PRO A 100 9.76 6.10 -22.70
C PRO A 100 9.23 5.01 -21.74
N PHE A 101 9.58 3.75 -22.00
CA PHE A 101 9.05 2.61 -21.22
C PHE A 101 9.44 2.68 -19.74
N GLU A 102 10.62 3.23 -19.41
CA GLU A 102 11.06 3.44 -18.04
C GLU A 102 10.11 4.36 -17.27
N PHE A 103 9.63 5.42 -17.93
CA PHE A 103 8.63 6.31 -17.35
C PHE A 103 7.31 5.57 -17.11
N LEU A 104 6.84 4.77 -18.07
CA LEU A 104 5.61 3.98 -17.92
C LEU A 104 5.71 2.99 -16.77
N HIS A 105 6.84 2.29 -16.65
CA HIS A 105 7.05 1.28 -15.61
C HIS A 105 7.09 1.86 -14.18
N ASP A 106 7.42 3.15 -14.07
CA ASP A 106 7.44 3.89 -12.80
C ASP A 106 6.07 4.46 -12.41
N LEU A 107 5.08 4.45 -13.30
CA LEU A 107 3.75 4.95 -13.00
C LEU A 107 3.05 4.07 -11.96
N THR A 108 2.51 4.71 -10.92
CA THR A 108 1.68 4.04 -9.89
C THR A 108 0.31 4.72 -9.76
N PRO A 109 -0.50 4.74 -10.83
CA PRO A 109 -1.80 5.40 -10.80
C PRO A 109 -2.75 4.65 -9.86
N SER A 110 -3.73 5.38 -9.32
CA SER A 110 -4.73 4.78 -8.44
C SER A 110 -5.52 3.71 -9.18
N GLY A 111 -5.77 2.57 -8.54
CA GLY A 111 -6.54 1.47 -9.13
C GLY A 111 -5.78 0.59 -10.14
N MET A 112 -4.46 0.76 -10.28
CA MET A 112 -3.62 -0.13 -11.08
C MET A 112 -2.55 -0.81 -10.23
N THR A 113 -2.16 -2.02 -10.63
CA THR A 113 -1.00 -2.70 -10.06
C THR A 113 0.29 -2.07 -10.57
N PRO A 114 1.40 -2.15 -9.81
CA PRO A 114 2.71 -1.74 -10.31
C PRO A 114 3.14 -2.60 -11.51
N HIS A 115 4.04 -2.07 -12.34
CA HIS A 115 4.57 -2.80 -13.49
C HIS A 115 5.18 -4.16 -13.10
N ALA A 116 6.03 -4.17 -12.07
CA ALA A 116 6.58 -5.39 -11.50
C ALA A 116 5.81 -5.80 -10.24
N LEU A 117 4.96 -6.81 -10.36
CA LEU A 117 4.21 -7.39 -9.25
C LEU A 117 4.93 -8.65 -8.73
N MET A 118 5.74 -8.46 -7.68
CA MET A 118 6.43 -9.55 -6.99
C MET A 118 5.53 -10.17 -5.91
N LEU A 119 5.30 -11.49 -5.98
CA LEU A 119 4.47 -12.26 -5.06
C LEU A 119 5.25 -13.44 -4.47
N LYS A 120 4.84 -13.89 -3.29
CA LYS A 120 5.28 -15.15 -2.66
C LYS A 120 4.05 -15.92 -2.19
N LYS A 121 4.18 -17.23 -1.98
CA LYS A 121 3.09 -17.99 -1.33
C LYS A 121 2.89 -17.45 0.10
N GLY A 122 1.64 -17.38 0.53
CA GLY A 122 1.24 -16.83 1.83
C GLY A 122 0.96 -15.31 1.86
N VAL A 123 1.13 -14.58 0.74
CA VAL A 123 0.79 -13.14 0.68
C VAL A 123 -0.72 -12.92 0.54
N PHE A 124 -1.23 -11.86 1.18
CA PHE A 124 -2.60 -11.39 0.96
C PHE A 124 -2.67 -10.53 -0.30
N LEU A 125 -3.65 -10.81 -1.14
CA LEU A 125 -3.93 -10.06 -2.35
C LEU A 125 -5.27 -9.34 -2.23
N MET A 126 -5.30 -8.12 -2.75
CA MET A 126 -6.54 -7.38 -2.96
C MET A 126 -6.85 -7.38 -4.46
N LEU A 127 -8.02 -7.83 -4.83
CA LEU A 127 -8.50 -7.70 -6.20
C LEU A 127 -8.87 -6.24 -6.46
N LEU A 128 -8.31 -5.66 -7.52
CA LEU A 128 -8.60 -4.28 -7.92
C LEU A 128 -9.76 -4.18 -8.93
N ARG A 129 -10.20 -5.31 -9.48
CA ARG A 129 -11.28 -5.41 -10.46
C ARG A 129 -12.07 -6.68 -10.24
N ASN A 130 -13.38 -6.60 -10.46
CA ASN A 130 -14.27 -7.75 -10.40
C ASN A 130 -13.92 -8.74 -11.51
N LEU A 131 -13.67 -9.99 -11.14
CA LEU A 131 -13.36 -11.04 -12.09
C LEU A 131 -14.61 -11.51 -12.86
N ASN A 132 -15.79 -11.37 -12.27
CA ASN A 132 -17.06 -11.71 -12.92
C ASN A 132 -18.15 -10.66 -12.67
N PRO A 133 -18.15 -9.56 -13.46
CA PRO A 133 -19.13 -8.49 -13.29
C PRO A 133 -20.58 -8.93 -13.56
N LYS A 134 -20.79 -10.01 -14.34
CA LYS A 134 -22.14 -10.53 -14.66
C LYS A 134 -22.81 -11.25 -13.48
N GLN A 135 -22.03 -11.74 -12.51
CA GLN A 135 -22.55 -12.45 -11.34
C GLN A 135 -22.41 -11.65 -10.04
N GLY A 136 -21.87 -10.43 -10.09
CA GLY A 136 -21.79 -9.54 -8.92
C GLY A 136 -20.75 -9.93 -7.87
N PHE A 137 -19.81 -10.82 -8.19
CA PHE A 137 -18.70 -11.13 -7.28
C PHE A 137 -17.63 -10.02 -7.37
N LEU A 138 -17.44 -9.33 -6.25
CA LEU A 138 -16.27 -8.53 -5.92
C LEU A 138 -15.09 -9.46 -5.59
#